data_AF-A0A6C0H3B5-F1
#
_entry.id   AF-A0A6C0H3B5-F1
#
_cell.length_a   1.000
_cell.length_b   1.000
_cell.length_c   1.000
_cell.angle_alpha   90.00
_cell.angle_beta   90.00
_cell.angle_gamma   90.00
#
_symmetry.space_group_name_H-M   'P 1'
#
loop_
_entity.id
_entity.type
_entity.pdbx_description
1 polymer ?
#
loop_
_entity_poly.entity_id
_entity_poly.type
_entity_poly.pdbx_seq_one_letter_code
_entity_poly.pdbx_strand_id
1 'polypeptide(L)'
;MKNPNSDIVITPIGIGIPDELIEIAEECSFEITRSEHWNQVGQGAAGKVYIREGDCKYAVKIQKANRLFFAETKALIDLQKILKEEKGIVPKLYASWIFNGNGYILIEKLYDSYGMRSREMQYALKKIAEYGWLHLDISTCNRMSDQDGNLVLIDFGWAVKKPSDDNKTYPCHPISIKSCKDFTYADLKIRQDADFKMIYSKYLDEEEYTPIMYTPKPPKKPDYSCNII
;
A
#
# COMPACT_ATOMS: atom_id res chain seq x y z
N MET A 1 40.41 -20.68 -6.76
CA MET A 1 39.56 -19.74 -6.01
C MET A 1 38.23 -19.66 -6.73
N LYS A 2 37.12 -20.09 -6.10
CA LYS A 2 35.79 -19.97 -6.71
C LYS A 2 35.44 -18.47 -6.76
N ASN A 3 34.96 -18.00 -7.91
CA ASN A 3 34.43 -16.66 -8.07
C ASN A 3 33.25 -16.49 -7.07
N PRO A 4 33.30 -15.56 -6.10
CA PRO A 4 32.26 -15.43 -5.08
C PRO A 4 30.97 -14.77 -5.58
N ASN A 5 30.83 -14.55 -6.89
CA ASN A 5 29.55 -14.27 -7.53
C ASN A 5 28.67 -15.53 -7.48
N SER A 6 28.08 -15.83 -6.32
CA SER A 6 26.79 -16.49 -6.31
C SER A 6 25.87 -15.61 -7.15
N ASP A 7 25.35 -16.14 -8.26
CA ASP A 7 24.43 -15.44 -9.16
C ASP A 7 23.40 -14.68 -8.33
N ILE A 8 23.54 -13.35 -8.28
CA ILE A 8 22.62 -12.51 -7.52
C ILE A 8 21.39 -12.37 -8.41
N VAL A 9 20.37 -13.18 -8.13
CA VAL A 9 19.18 -13.28 -8.99
C VAL A 9 18.06 -12.36 -8.45
N ILE A 10 17.70 -11.35 -9.24
CA ILE A 10 16.42 -10.65 -9.07
C ILE A 10 15.29 -11.63 -9.41
N THR A 11 14.37 -11.84 -8.47
CA THR A 11 13.27 -12.80 -8.64
C THR A 11 11.94 -12.06 -8.81
N PRO A 12 11.37 -12.00 -10.03
CA PRO A 12 10.08 -11.34 -10.25
C PRO A 12 8.94 -12.00 -9.47
N ILE A 13 8.01 -11.18 -8.95
CA ILE A 13 6.83 -11.62 -8.22
C ILE A 13 5.58 -11.04 -8.88
N GLY A 14 4.49 -11.80 -8.92
CA GLY A 14 3.20 -11.27 -9.33
C GLY A 14 3.13 -10.90 -10.81
N ILE A 15 2.99 -9.61 -11.13
CA ILE A 15 3.01 -9.12 -12.53
C ILE A 15 4.42 -9.16 -13.15
N GLY A 16 5.45 -9.44 -12.35
CA GLY A 16 6.83 -9.51 -12.78
C GLY A 16 7.49 -8.13 -12.89
N ILE A 17 8.50 -8.04 -13.76
CA ILE A 17 9.21 -6.80 -14.11
C ILE A 17 9.08 -6.65 -15.63
N PRO A 18 8.27 -5.69 -16.12
CA PRO A 18 8.24 -5.34 -17.54
C PRO A 18 9.62 -4.96 -18.06
N ASP A 19 9.91 -5.24 -19.34
CA ASP A 19 11.22 -5.00 -19.95
C ASP A 19 11.67 -3.54 -19.80
N GLU A 20 10.73 -2.59 -19.93
CA GLU A 20 11.00 -1.17 -19.77
C GLU A 20 11.30 -0.72 -18.33
N LEU A 21 11.16 -1.61 -17.35
CA LEU A 21 11.42 -1.35 -15.92
C LEU A 21 12.60 -2.17 -15.36
N ILE A 22 13.30 -2.95 -16.19
CA ILE A 22 14.44 -3.77 -15.75
C ILE A 22 15.54 -2.90 -15.14
N GLU A 23 15.92 -1.80 -15.79
CA GLU A 23 16.95 -0.88 -15.30
C GLU A 23 16.59 -0.30 -13.92
N ILE A 24 15.32 0.09 -13.73
CA ILE A 24 14.83 0.58 -12.43
C ILE A 24 14.92 -0.52 -11.38
N ALA A 25 14.54 -1.75 -11.72
CA ALA A 25 14.62 -2.88 -10.79
C ALA A 25 16.06 -3.22 -10.40
N GLU A 26 17.00 -3.16 -11.35
CA GLU A 26 18.43 -3.34 -11.11
C GLU A 26 18.99 -2.22 -10.21
N GLU A 27 18.78 -0.95 -10.56
CA GLU A 27 19.22 0.20 -9.76
C GLU A 27 18.69 0.10 -8.32
N CYS A 28 17.39 -0.21 -8.19
CA CYS A 28 16.75 -0.38 -6.89
C CYS A 28 17.34 -1.53 -6.07
N SER A 29 17.68 -2.64 -6.73
CA SER A 29 18.19 -3.85 -6.06
C SER A 29 19.61 -3.66 -5.56
N PHE A 30 20.48 -3.05 -6.36
CA PHE A 30 21.92 -2.97 -6.08
C PHE A 30 22.35 -1.67 -5.40
N GLU A 31 21.70 -0.55 -5.70
CA GLU A 31 22.28 0.77 -5.46
C GLU A 31 21.37 1.75 -4.72
N ILE A 32 20.10 1.42 -4.47
CA ILE A 32 19.12 2.43 -3.99
C ILE A 32 19.53 3.17 -2.71
N THR A 33 20.25 2.51 -1.79
CA THR A 33 20.70 3.14 -0.54
C THR A 33 21.96 3.99 -0.70
N ARG A 34 22.60 3.94 -1.87
CA ARG A 34 23.84 4.63 -2.23
C ARG A 34 23.65 5.61 -3.38
N SER A 35 22.56 5.48 -4.14
CA SER A 35 22.23 6.31 -5.28
C SER A 35 21.85 7.71 -4.81
N GLU A 36 22.46 8.72 -5.42
CA GLU A 36 22.05 10.13 -5.26
C GLU A 36 20.70 10.40 -5.93
N HIS A 37 20.23 9.49 -6.79
CA HIS A 37 18.97 9.63 -7.52
C HIS A 37 17.76 9.12 -6.74
N TRP A 38 17.93 8.50 -5.58
CA TRP A 38 16.80 7.95 -4.80
C TRP A 38 16.72 8.58 -3.42
N ASN A 39 15.65 9.31 -3.18
CA ASN A 39 15.37 9.93 -1.90
C ASN A 39 14.44 9.06 -1.07
N GLN A 40 14.88 8.71 0.14
CA GLN A 40 14.01 8.09 1.13
C GLN A 40 12.98 9.13 1.59
N VAL A 41 11.70 8.88 1.32
CA VAL A 41 10.58 9.77 1.71
C VAL A 41 9.75 9.22 2.86
N GLY A 42 9.97 7.96 3.22
CA GLY A 42 9.19 7.28 4.24
C GLY A 42 9.91 6.08 4.84
N GLN A 43 9.67 5.84 6.12
CA GLN A 43 10.15 4.66 6.82
C GLN A 43 9.18 4.28 7.94
N GLY A 44 8.82 3.00 7.99
CA GLY A 44 8.08 2.38 9.08
C GLY A 44 8.58 1.00 9.45
N ALA A 45 7.84 0.30 10.31
CA ALA A 45 8.15 -1.06 10.76
C ALA A 45 8.04 -2.08 9.62
N ALA A 46 7.18 -1.81 8.63
CA ALA A 46 7.08 -2.65 7.44
C ALA A 46 8.31 -2.48 6.52
N GLY A 47 8.81 -1.27 6.35
CA GLY A 47 9.89 -1.01 5.40
C GLY A 47 10.19 0.46 5.15
N LYS A 48 10.79 0.74 3.99
CA LYS A 48 11.19 2.08 3.54
C LYS A 48 10.59 2.38 2.19
N VAL A 49 10.33 3.66 1.92
CA VAL A 49 9.82 4.13 0.64
C VAL A 49 10.80 5.14 0.05
N TYR A 50 11.14 4.94 -1.22
CA TYR A 50 12.02 5.81 -1.98
C TYR A 50 11.30 6.34 -3.22
N ILE A 51 11.63 7.57 -3.60
CA ILE A 51 11.25 8.17 -4.89
C ILE A 51 12.50 8.52 -5.68
N ARG A 52 12.44 8.41 -7.00
CA ARG A 52 13.54 8.79 -7.87
C ARG A 52 13.51 10.30 -8.13
N GLU A 53 14.66 10.98 -8.01
CA GLU A 53 14.81 12.38 -8.38
C GLU A 53 14.63 12.56 -9.90
N GLY A 54 13.96 13.64 -10.30
CA GLY A 54 13.68 13.94 -11.72
C GLY A 54 12.58 13.08 -12.35
N ASP A 55 12.36 11.86 -11.84
CA ASP A 55 11.25 11.00 -12.27
C ASP A 55 10.06 11.12 -11.29
N CYS A 56 9.06 11.88 -11.70
CA CYS A 56 7.86 12.11 -10.91
C CYS A 56 6.86 10.94 -10.95
N LYS A 57 7.18 9.82 -11.61
CA LYS A 57 6.20 8.76 -11.87
C LYS A 57 6.17 7.66 -10.83
N TYR A 58 7.32 7.32 -10.22
CA TYR A 58 7.44 6.10 -9.42
C TYR A 58 7.80 6.34 -7.96
N ALA A 59 7.32 5.43 -7.12
CA ALA A 59 7.82 5.19 -5.78
C ALA A 59 8.11 3.70 -5.61
N VAL A 60 9.18 3.35 -4.89
CA VAL A 60 9.52 1.98 -4.55
C VAL A 60 9.45 1.76 -3.05
N LYS A 61 8.61 0.82 -2.61
CA LYS A 61 8.57 0.33 -1.23
C LYS A 61 9.48 -0.89 -1.12
N ILE A 62 10.37 -0.87 -0.13
CA ILE A 62 11.31 -1.94 0.18
C ILE A 62 11.01 -2.46 1.58
N GLN A 63 10.74 -3.75 1.69
CA GLN A 63 10.44 -4.42 2.96
C GLN A 63 11.01 -5.83 2.99
N LYS A 64 10.96 -6.51 4.14
CA LYS A 64 11.36 -7.93 4.20
C LYS A 64 10.45 -8.78 3.32
N ALA A 65 11.01 -9.72 2.55
CA ALA A 65 10.25 -10.67 1.74
C ALA A 65 9.57 -11.74 2.60
N ASN A 66 8.58 -11.34 3.39
CA ASN A 66 7.84 -12.19 4.30
C ASN A 66 6.35 -12.24 3.90
N ARG A 67 5.53 -12.87 4.76
CA ARG A 67 4.08 -13.01 4.53
C ARG A 67 3.35 -11.69 4.27
N LEU A 68 3.76 -10.60 4.91
CA LEU A 68 3.12 -9.28 4.72
C LEU A 68 3.42 -8.73 3.33
N PHE A 69 4.66 -8.88 2.85
CA PHE A 69 5.03 -8.53 1.47
C PHE A 69 4.17 -9.29 0.45
N PHE A 70 4.07 -10.61 0.59
CA PHE A 70 3.27 -11.41 -0.34
C PHE A 70 1.77 -11.09 -0.26
N ALA A 71 1.25 -10.76 0.92
CA ALA A 71 -0.13 -10.32 1.10
C ALA A 71 -0.39 -8.99 0.38
N GLU A 72 0.49 -8.01 0.56
CA GLU A 72 0.41 -6.69 -0.08
C GLU A 72 0.48 -6.80 -1.60
N THR A 73 1.49 -7.50 -2.13
CA THR A 73 1.62 -7.70 -3.58
C THR A 73 0.39 -8.40 -4.16
N LYS A 74 -0.14 -9.43 -3.49
CA LYS A 74 -1.36 -10.11 -3.94
C LYS A 74 -2.57 -9.18 -3.93
N ALA A 75 -2.74 -8.38 -2.88
CA ALA A 75 -3.85 -7.43 -2.77
C ALA A 75 -3.81 -6.40 -3.91
N LEU A 76 -2.65 -5.79 -4.15
CA LEU A 76 -2.47 -4.81 -5.21
C LEU A 76 -2.77 -5.40 -6.60
N ILE A 77 -2.28 -6.61 -6.89
CA ILE A 77 -2.54 -7.29 -8.17
C ILE A 77 -4.03 -7.56 -8.37
N ASP A 78 -4.69 -8.13 -7.36
CA ASP A 78 -6.10 -8.48 -7.47
C ASP A 78 -6.96 -7.21 -7.56
N LEU A 79 -6.68 -6.19 -6.75
CA LEU A 79 -7.45 -4.94 -6.72
C LEU A 79 -7.23 -4.09 -7.98
N GLN A 80 -6.01 -3.99 -8.51
CA GLN A 80 -5.74 -3.24 -9.73
C GLN A 80 -6.43 -3.84 -10.97
N LYS A 81 -6.56 -5.17 -11.04
CA LYS A 81 -7.32 -5.84 -12.11
C LYS A 81 -8.79 -5.44 -12.10
N ILE A 82 -9.34 -5.29 -10.91
CA ILE A 82 -10.78 -5.16 -10.71
C ILE A 82 -11.22 -3.68 -10.66
N LEU A 83 -10.35 -2.80 -10.15
CA LEU A 83 -10.57 -1.36 -10.04
C LEU A 83 -9.98 -0.59 -11.23
N LYS A 84 -9.74 -1.25 -12.36
CA LYS A 84 -9.11 -0.61 -13.54
C LYS A 84 -9.88 0.63 -14.03
N GLU A 85 -11.20 0.67 -13.80
CA GLU A 85 -12.08 1.78 -14.15
C GLU A 85 -12.30 2.78 -13.00
N GLU A 86 -12.03 2.37 -11.76
CA GLU A 86 -12.17 3.17 -10.55
C GLU A 86 -10.81 3.79 -10.21
N LYS A 87 -10.56 4.99 -10.76
CA LYS A 87 -9.34 5.75 -10.43
C LYS A 87 -9.30 6.09 -8.94
N GLY A 88 -8.10 6.07 -8.36
CA GLY A 88 -7.86 6.63 -7.03
C GLY A 88 -8.57 5.86 -5.91
N ILE A 89 -8.31 4.55 -5.80
CA ILE A 89 -8.66 3.75 -4.62
C ILE A 89 -7.44 2.97 -4.13
N VAL A 90 -6.69 2.36 -5.05
CA VAL A 90 -5.44 1.63 -4.78
C VAL A 90 -4.34 2.15 -5.70
N PRO A 91 -3.07 2.08 -5.30
CA PRO A 91 -1.99 2.53 -6.15
C PRO A 91 -1.82 1.59 -7.34
N LYS A 92 -1.48 2.18 -8.48
CA LYS A 92 -1.00 1.44 -9.64
C LYS A 92 0.34 0.77 -9.31
N LEU A 93 0.34 -0.55 -9.32
CA LEU A 93 1.50 -1.43 -9.31
C LEU A 93 2.08 -1.55 -10.73
N TYR A 94 3.37 -1.26 -10.83
CA TYR A 94 4.17 -1.36 -12.06
C TYR A 94 5.03 -2.62 -12.09
N ALA A 95 5.66 -2.96 -10.97
CA ALA A 95 6.49 -4.15 -10.84
C ALA A 95 6.61 -4.59 -9.38
N SER A 96 6.93 -5.87 -9.17
CA SER A 96 7.33 -6.37 -7.85
C SER A 96 8.33 -7.51 -7.98
N TRP A 97 9.33 -7.55 -7.09
CA TRP A 97 10.37 -8.56 -7.12
C TRP A 97 10.98 -8.78 -5.73
N ILE A 98 11.81 -9.82 -5.62
CA ILE A 98 12.61 -10.11 -4.43
C ILE A 98 14.08 -10.04 -4.79
N PHE A 99 14.87 -9.47 -3.89
CA PHE A 99 16.32 -9.41 -3.99
C PHE A 99 16.94 -9.38 -2.58
N ASN A 100 17.94 -10.24 -2.33
CA ASN A 100 18.67 -10.33 -1.05
C ASN A 100 17.76 -10.38 0.20
N GLY A 101 16.67 -11.15 0.14
CA GLY A 101 15.72 -11.31 1.24
C GLY A 101 14.75 -10.13 1.45
N ASN A 102 14.85 -9.09 0.62
CA ASN A 102 13.91 -7.96 0.59
C ASN A 102 12.95 -8.12 -0.58
N GLY A 103 11.70 -7.70 -0.37
CA GLY A 103 10.69 -7.52 -1.39
C GLY A 103 10.60 -6.05 -1.78
N TYR A 104 10.43 -5.82 -3.08
CA TYR A 104 10.38 -4.52 -3.73
C TYR A 104 9.02 -4.39 -4.41
N ILE A 105 8.34 -3.27 -4.20
CA ILE A 105 7.05 -2.95 -4.79
C ILE A 105 7.17 -1.59 -5.46
N LEU A 106 7.18 -1.57 -6.79
CA LEU A 106 7.23 -0.34 -7.59
C LEU A 106 5.81 0.08 -7.93
N ILE A 107 5.40 1.22 -7.39
CA ILE A 107 4.06 1.79 -7.55
C ILE A 107 4.14 3.20 -8.14
N GLU A 108 3.00 3.76 -8.51
CA GLU A 108 2.91 5.19 -8.84
C GLU A 108 3.33 6.06 -7.66
N LYS A 109 3.93 7.21 -7.97
CA LYS A 109 4.22 8.22 -6.97
C LYS A 109 2.91 8.80 -6.43
N LEU A 110 2.76 8.74 -5.11
CA LEU A 110 1.65 9.32 -4.37
C LEU A 110 2.09 10.56 -3.61
N TYR A 111 1.12 11.34 -3.18
CA TYR A 111 1.29 12.63 -2.50
C TYR A 111 0.56 12.63 -1.16
N ASP A 112 1.00 13.49 -0.26
CA ASP A 112 0.33 13.64 1.04
C ASP A 112 -1.15 13.99 0.85
N SER A 113 -2.01 13.25 1.55
CA SER A 113 -3.43 13.52 1.55
C SER A 113 -3.78 14.54 2.64
N TYR A 114 -4.21 15.72 2.24
CA TYR A 114 -4.60 16.77 3.18
C TYR A 114 -6.03 16.60 3.65
N GLY A 115 -6.25 16.87 4.95
CA GLY A 115 -7.57 16.85 5.56
C GLY A 115 -8.08 15.47 5.93
N MET A 116 -9.22 15.46 6.63
CA MET A 116 -9.91 14.24 7.01
C MET A 116 -10.90 13.86 5.91
N ARG A 117 -10.56 12.80 5.17
CA ARG A 117 -11.33 12.29 4.02
C ARG A 117 -12.17 11.08 4.42
N SER A 118 -12.98 11.24 5.48
CA SER A 118 -13.71 10.14 6.12
C SER A 118 -14.66 9.44 5.14
N ARG A 119 -15.37 10.20 4.31
CA ARG A 119 -16.31 9.69 3.31
C ARG A 119 -15.59 8.94 2.19
N GLU A 120 -14.52 9.51 1.62
CA GLU A 120 -13.75 8.82 0.58
C GLU A 120 -13.07 7.56 1.12
N MET A 121 -12.57 7.60 2.36
CA MET A 121 -12.04 6.42 3.04
C MET A 121 -13.12 5.34 3.22
N GLN A 122 -14.32 5.71 3.67
CA GLN A 122 -15.44 4.78 3.80
C GLN A 122 -15.82 4.17 2.44
N TYR A 123 -15.87 4.99 1.40
CA TYR A 123 -16.15 4.56 0.04
C TYR A 123 -15.08 3.56 -0.45
N ALA A 124 -13.80 3.90 -0.30
CA ALA A 124 -12.68 3.06 -0.69
C ALA A 124 -12.71 1.70 0.03
N LEU A 125 -12.90 1.71 1.37
CA LEU A 125 -13.01 0.48 2.19
C LEU A 125 -14.21 -0.38 1.80
N LYS A 126 -15.35 0.24 1.50
CA LYS A 126 -16.54 -0.46 1.01
C LYS A 126 -16.26 -1.09 -0.36
N LYS A 127 -15.63 -0.34 -1.27
CA LYS A 127 -15.31 -0.80 -2.63
C LYS A 127 -14.37 -2.00 -2.63
N ILE A 128 -13.27 -1.95 -1.90
CA ILE A 128 -12.38 -3.12 -1.82
C ILE A 128 -13.09 -4.33 -1.19
N ALA A 129 -14.01 -4.12 -0.24
CA ALA A 129 -14.80 -5.17 0.39
C ALA A 129 -15.85 -5.79 -0.55
N GLU A 130 -16.47 -5.00 -1.43
CA GLU A 130 -17.32 -5.49 -2.53
C GLU A 130 -16.55 -6.48 -3.43
N TYR A 131 -15.24 -6.27 -3.58
CA TYR A 131 -14.33 -7.17 -4.30
C TYR A 131 -13.65 -8.21 -3.41
N GLY A 132 -14.18 -8.44 -2.20
CA GLY A 132 -13.74 -9.48 -1.30
C GLY A 132 -12.36 -9.23 -0.70
N TRP A 133 -11.96 -7.99 -0.51
CA TRP A 133 -10.74 -7.62 0.21
C TRP A 133 -11.06 -6.74 1.42
N LEU A 134 -10.38 -6.99 2.54
CA LEU A 134 -10.39 -6.11 3.70
C LEU A 134 -9.02 -5.46 3.87
N HIS A 135 -9.01 -4.19 4.24
CA HIS A 135 -7.83 -3.43 4.66
C HIS A 135 -7.90 -3.25 6.18
N LEU A 136 -7.09 -4.02 6.90
CA LEU A 136 -7.17 -4.17 8.36
C LEU A 136 -6.16 -3.33 9.13
N ASP A 137 -5.42 -2.47 8.42
CA ASP A 137 -4.49 -1.51 9.02
C ASP A 137 -4.99 -0.09 8.77
N ILE A 138 -6.21 0.19 9.21
CA ILE A 138 -6.82 1.51 9.04
C ILE A 138 -6.09 2.50 9.94
N SER A 139 -5.52 3.52 9.33
CA SER A 139 -4.87 4.63 10.04
C SER A 139 -4.94 5.90 9.20
N THR A 140 -4.61 7.05 9.81
CA THR A 140 -4.53 8.30 9.05
C THR A 140 -3.29 8.39 8.16
N CYS A 141 -2.27 7.57 8.41
CA CYS A 141 -1.07 7.51 7.57
C CYS A 141 -1.21 6.46 6.44
N ASN A 142 -2.18 5.54 6.47
CA ASN A 142 -2.39 4.53 5.42
C ASN A 142 -3.33 4.99 4.30
N ARG A 143 -3.28 6.30 4.02
CA ARG A 143 -3.93 6.94 2.88
C ARG A 143 -3.00 7.99 2.30
N MET A 144 -3.01 8.12 0.99
CA MET A 144 -2.32 9.17 0.25
C MET A 144 -3.26 9.74 -0.81
N SER A 145 -2.74 10.59 -1.68
CA SER A 145 -3.45 11.06 -2.86
C SER A 145 -2.68 10.69 -4.13
N ASP A 146 -3.39 10.40 -5.21
CA ASP A 146 -2.79 10.37 -6.55
C ASP A 146 -2.50 11.80 -7.07
N GLN A 147 -1.94 11.91 -8.27
CA GLN A 147 -1.64 13.19 -8.92
C GLN A 147 -2.90 14.05 -9.19
N ASP A 148 -4.08 13.42 -9.25
CA ASP A 148 -5.36 14.07 -9.51
C ASP A 148 -6.05 14.48 -8.18
N GLY A 149 -5.45 14.15 -7.03
CA GLY A 149 -5.99 14.45 -5.70
C GLY A 149 -6.98 13.42 -5.17
N ASN A 150 -7.17 12.28 -5.83
CA ASN A 150 -8.06 11.21 -5.37
C ASN A 150 -7.42 10.45 -4.21
N LEU A 151 -8.23 9.96 -3.26
CA LEU A 151 -7.72 9.23 -2.09
C LEU A 151 -7.23 7.85 -2.51
N VAL A 152 -6.00 7.49 -2.15
CA VAL A 152 -5.43 6.18 -2.42
C VAL A 152 -5.16 5.46 -1.09
N LEU A 153 -5.74 4.28 -0.91
CA LEU A 153 -5.38 3.38 0.19
C LEU A 153 -4.01 2.79 -0.07
N ILE A 154 -3.14 2.81 0.94
CA ILE A 154 -1.80 2.21 0.86
C ILE A 154 -1.59 1.19 1.98
N ASP A 155 -0.48 0.46 1.91
CA ASP A 155 -0.08 -0.54 2.90
C ASP A 155 -1.06 -1.70 3.08
N PHE A 156 -1.09 -2.59 2.10
CA PHE A 156 -1.94 -3.79 2.12
C PHE A 156 -1.28 -4.98 2.83
N GLY A 157 -0.22 -4.77 3.62
CA GLY A 157 0.49 -5.86 4.30
C GLY A 157 -0.40 -6.70 5.22
N TRP A 158 -1.45 -6.10 5.77
CA TRP A 158 -2.45 -6.72 6.63
C TRP A 158 -3.76 -7.03 5.91
N ALA A 159 -3.81 -6.88 4.59
CA ALA A 159 -5.03 -7.13 3.85
C ALA A 159 -5.38 -8.62 3.81
N VAL A 160 -6.68 -8.94 3.81
CA VAL A 160 -7.16 -10.32 3.70
C VAL A 160 -8.16 -10.47 2.56
N LYS A 161 -8.00 -11.53 1.77
CA LYS A 161 -8.94 -11.92 0.71
C LYS A 161 -10.03 -12.80 1.30
N LYS A 162 -11.29 -12.52 0.95
CA LYS A 162 -12.46 -13.35 1.28
C LYS A 162 -12.21 -14.80 0.81
N PRO A 163 -12.35 -15.78 1.70
CA PRO A 163 -12.15 -17.17 1.35
C PRO A 163 -13.38 -17.73 0.62
N SER A 164 -13.23 -18.88 -0.03
CA SER A 164 -14.39 -19.60 -0.60
C SER A 164 -15.25 -20.27 0.48
N ASP A 165 -14.64 -20.61 1.62
CA ASP A 165 -15.32 -21.14 2.81
C ASP A 165 -15.39 -20.05 3.88
N ASP A 166 -16.60 -19.57 4.19
CA ASP A 166 -16.83 -18.48 5.15
C ASP A 166 -16.37 -18.82 6.58
N ASN A 167 -16.18 -20.12 6.91
CA ASN A 167 -15.64 -20.55 8.22
C ASN A 167 -14.11 -20.55 8.26
N LYS A 168 -13.43 -20.32 7.14
CA LYS A 168 -11.97 -20.29 7.12
C LYS A 168 -11.45 -19.16 8.01
N THR A 169 -10.51 -19.51 8.87
CA THR A 169 -9.86 -18.57 9.78
C THR A 169 -8.50 -18.09 9.25
N TYR A 170 -7.99 -17.02 9.87
CA TYR A 170 -6.68 -16.44 9.57
C TYR A 170 -5.74 -16.49 10.79
N PRO A 171 -5.30 -17.68 11.24
CA PRO A 171 -4.53 -17.84 12.49
C PRO A 171 -3.21 -17.04 12.49
N CYS A 172 -2.57 -16.94 11.32
CA CYS A 172 -1.30 -16.22 11.19
C CYS A 172 -1.47 -14.70 11.01
N HIS A 173 -2.71 -14.17 10.91
CA HIS A 173 -2.94 -12.74 10.74
C HIS A 173 -2.42 -11.94 11.95
N PRO A 174 -1.85 -10.73 11.79
CA PRO A 174 -1.28 -10.01 12.94
C PRO A 174 -2.31 -9.74 14.04
N ILE A 175 -3.58 -9.49 13.67
CA ILE A 175 -4.68 -9.35 14.64
C ILE A 175 -4.94 -10.66 15.40
N SER A 176 -4.92 -11.82 14.72
CA SER A 176 -5.12 -13.12 15.35
C SER A 176 -3.98 -13.46 16.32
N ILE A 177 -2.72 -13.23 15.88
CA ILE A 177 -1.54 -13.44 16.72
C ILE A 177 -1.59 -12.55 17.97
N LYS A 178 -1.88 -11.25 17.83
CA LYS A 178 -1.92 -10.30 18.95
C LYS A 178 -3.03 -10.61 19.96
N SER A 179 -4.14 -11.18 19.52
CA SER A 179 -5.30 -11.48 20.37
C SER A 179 -5.36 -12.93 20.86
N CYS A 180 -4.46 -13.79 20.39
CA CYS A 180 -4.51 -15.25 20.58
C CYS A 180 -5.86 -15.85 20.19
N LYS A 181 -6.52 -15.30 19.16
CA LYS A 181 -7.83 -15.75 18.66
C LYS A 181 -7.80 -15.88 17.14
N ASP A 182 -8.31 -17.00 16.65
CA ASP A 182 -8.55 -17.19 15.23
C ASP A 182 -9.80 -16.42 14.79
N PHE A 183 -9.62 -15.54 13.80
CA PHE A 183 -10.73 -14.77 13.22
C PHE A 183 -11.12 -15.31 11.86
N THR A 184 -12.42 -15.33 11.59
CA THR A 184 -12.99 -15.51 10.26
C THR A 184 -12.97 -14.20 9.46
N TYR A 185 -13.31 -14.25 8.18
CA TYR A 185 -13.46 -13.03 7.38
C TYR A 185 -14.55 -12.10 7.93
N ALA A 186 -15.66 -12.66 8.41
CA ALA A 186 -16.76 -11.88 8.98
C ALA A 186 -16.33 -11.12 10.24
N ASP A 187 -15.57 -11.78 11.13
CA ASP A 187 -15.02 -11.12 12.31
C ASP A 187 -14.08 -9.97 11.95
N LEU A 188 -13.20 -10.19 10.95
CA LEU A 188 -12.28 -9.17 10.48
C LEU A 188 -13.01 -8.00 9.80
N LYS A 189 -14.15 -8.23 9.13
CA LYS A 189 -14.99 -7.15 8.59
C LYS A 189 -15.58 -6.29 9.70
N ILE A 190 -16.10 -6.92 10.76
CA ILE A 190 -16.60 -6.20 11.94
C ILE A 190 -15.48 -5.35 12.54
N ARG A 191 -14.26 -5.90 12.62
CA ARG A 191 -13.09 -5.19 13.11
C ARG A 191 -12.73 -3.99 12.23
N GLN A 192 -12.67 -4.16 10.91
CA GLN A 192 -12.43 -3.06 9.96
C GLN A 192 -13.41 -1.90 10.19
N ASP A 193 -14.71 -2.22 10.32
CA ASP A 193 -15.74 -1.19 10.52
C ASP A 193 -15.63 -0.49 11.87
N ALA A 194 -15.25 -1.23 12.91
CA ALA A 194 -15.00 -0.67 14.23
C ALA A 194 -13.77 0.25 14.24
N ASP A 195 -12.66 -0.17 13.61
CA ASP A 195 -11.44 0.64 13.52
C ASP A 195 -11.68 1.91 12.69
N PHE A 196 -12.43 1.82 11.58
CA PHE A 196 -12.87 3.00 10.83
C PHE A 196 -13.67 3.96 11.70
N LYS A 197 -14.70 3.48 12.41
CA LYS A 197 -15.51 4.34 13.30
C LYS A 197 -14.65 4.95 14.40
N MET A 198 -13.76 4.18 15.03
CA MET A 198 -12.89 4.70 16.08
C MET A 198 -12.01 5.86 15.59
N ILE A 199 -11.43 5.74 14.39
CA ILE A 199 -10.51 6.74 13.84
C ILE A 199 -11.26 7.94 13.25
N TYR A 200 -12.44 7.72 12.64
CA TYR A 200 -13.14 8.73 11.85
C TYR A 200 -14.48 9.22 12.43
N SER A 201 -14.95 8.68 13.57
CA SER A 201 -16.24 9.02 14.20
C SER A 201 -16.47 10.51 14.43
N LYS A 202 -15.43 11.23 14.86
CA LYS A 202 -15.51 12.69 15.09
C LYS A 202 -15.80 13.51 13.82
N TYR A 203 -15.78 12.88 12.65
CA TYR A 203 -15.90 13.51 11.34
C TYR A 203 -17.07 12.94 10.52
N LEU A 204 -17.97 12.18 11.15
CA LEU A 204 -19.16 11.63 10.50
C LEU A 204 -20.41 12.48 10.74
N ASP A 205 -20.40 13.35 11.76
CA ASP A 205 -21.60 14.09 12.22
C ASP A 205 -21.67 15.56 11.76
N GLU A 206 -20.68 16.07 11.01
CA GLU A 206 -20.67 17.47 10.56
C GLU A 206 -20.75 17.57 9.01
N GLU A 207 -21.85 18.16 8.54
CA GLU A 207 -22.15 18.72 7.20
C GLU A 207 -22.67 17.81 6.05
N GLU A 208 -23.86 18.18 5.53
CA GLU A 208 -24.41 17.79 4.23
C GLU A 208 -23.38 18.02 3.11
N TYR A 209 -23.12 16.98 2.31
CA TYR A 209 -22.22 17.07 1.16
C TYR A 209 -22.84 17.93 0.05
N THR A 210 -22.20 19.06 -0.28
CA THR A 210 -22.14 19.51 -1.67
C THR A 210 -20.81 19.04 -2.26
N PRO A 211 -20.80 18.38 -3.44
CA PRO A 211 -19.57 18.02 -4.11
C PRO A 211 -18.77 19.27 -4.44
N ILE A 212 -17.71 19.54 -3.66
CA ILE A 212 -16.73 20.54 -4.02
C ILE A 212 -15.86 19.88 -5.11
N MET A 213 -16.06 20.31 -6.35
CA MET A 213 -15.10 20.08 -7.44
C MET A 213 -13.76 20.63 -6.96
N TYR A 214 -12.84 19.74 -6.59
CA TYR A 214 -11.54 20.11 -6.04
C TYR A 214 -10.76 20.88 -7.09
N THR A 215 -10.46 22.15 -6.80
CA THR A 215 -9.46 22.91 -7.54
C THR A 215 -8.14 22.73 -6.80
N PRO A 216 -7.12 22.10 -7.42
CA PRO A 216 -5.88 21.83 -6.72
C PRO A 216 -5.21 23.14 -6.30
N LYS A 217 -5.01 23.30 -4.99
CA LYS A 217 -4.11 24.34 -4.47
C LYS A 217 -2.67 23.85 -4.66
N PRO A 218 -1.73 24.74 -5.01
CA PRO A 218 -0.33 24.37 -5.10
C PRO A 218 0.18 23.79 -3.77
N PRO A 219 1.03 22.75 -3.81
CA PRO A 219 1.48 22.07 -2.61
C PRO A 219 2.22 23.05 -1.69
N LYS A 220 1.77 23.13 -0.43
CA LYS A 220 2.60 23.69 0.63
C LYS A 220 3.73 22.71 0.94
N LYS A 221 4.86 23.21 1.43
CA LYS A 221 5.99 22.36 1.85
C LYS A 221 5.49 21.27 2.82
N PRO A 222 5.87 19.99 2.60
CA PRO A 222 5.42 18.88 3.43
C PRO A 222 5.88 19.06 4.89
N ASP A 223 4.97 18.79 5.81
CA ASP A 223 5.23 18.59 7.24
C ASP A 223 5.39 17.08 7.45
N TYR A 224 6.63 16.61 7.60
CA TYR A 224 7.00 15.19 7.64
C TYR A 224 6.65 14.48 8.97
N SER A 225 5.54 14.83 9.62
CA SER A 225 5.21 14.32 10.96
C SER A 225 4.45 12.98 11.02
N CYS A 226 4.10 12.35 9.89
CA CYS A 226 3.76 10.91 9.91
C CYS A 226 5.08 10.11 9.90
N ASN A 227 5.50 9.63 11.08
CA ASN A 227 6.30 8.42 11.12
C ASN A 227 5.41 7.32 10.54
N ILE A 228 5.69 6.91 9.29
CA ILE A 228 5.09 5.71 8.71
C ILE A 228 5.41 4.59 9.70
N ILE A 229 4.42 3.80 10.11
CA ILE A 229 4.60 2.66 11.03
C ILE A 229 4.69 1.38 10.21
#